data_AF-A0A1I5DFN9-F1
#
_entry.id   AF-A0A1I5DFN9-F1
#
_cell.length_a   1.000
_cell.length_b   1.000
_cell.length_c   1.000
_cell.angle_alpha   90.00
_cell.angle_beta   90.00
_cell.angle_gamma   90.00
#
_symmetry.space_group_name_H-M   'P 1'
#
loop_
_entity.id
_entity.type
_entity.pdbx_description
1 polymer ?
#
loop_
_entity_poly.entity_id
_entity_poly.type
_entity_poly.pdbx_seq_one_letter_code
_entity_poly.pdbx_strand_id
1 'polypeptide(L)'
;MSQVRYGERSRNPLARTVELTEEHLRRGGRTTPLSELNLGAMAEAFQRGYWVGGGGTERPLTRLPNGPGVVPVTRVTGTSTPVKVRQAAEFAHRLGELAVRRCGGPAQVAALADRARAEGVPLWIARRYAAGPAGPVTVAVDRRLVRVDVWGPHAPVVRIRAPRGFHSGAPEPSKGLLLTVGDVTAPLVLTKRLRKSKSSVDVRLPGGHWVLRRESGTSSWLLRDERRVALLTRPPRRQVLDPGAVLLPLAPVHHESADPLDAVMAHVFSVAFGLGDTTGLARFPANRKRPARESEPIALDEWWDRTWFSNLGDSSDDNEPGGGDGWGSDGGDGGDSGGGDGGGGGDGGGGGGGGD
;
A
#
# COMPACT_ATOMS: atom_id res chain seq x y z
N MET A 1 -12.40 -7.69 -32.78
CA MET A 1 -10.94 -7.59 -32.89
C MET A 1 -10.52 -6.28 -32.23
N SER A 2 -9.76 -6.34 -31.13
CA SER A 2 -9.30 -5.13 -30.45
C SER A 2 -8.21 -4.45 -31.27
N GLN A 3 -8.30 -3.13 -31.43
CA GLN A 3 -7.32 -2.36 -32.21
C GLN A 3 -5.99 -2.28 -31.45
N VAL A 4 -4.89 -2.77 -32.04
CA VAL A 4 -3.54 -2.66 -31.48
C VAL A 4 -3.10 -1.19 -31.54
N ARG A 5 -2.76 -0.61 -30.39
CA ARG A 5 -2.28 0.78 -30.23
C ARG A 5 -0.77 0.87 -30.16
N TYR A 6 -0.12 -0.18 -29.66
CA TYR A 6 1.33 -0.37 -29.64
C TYR A 6 1.61 -1.87 -29.72
N GLY A 7 2.60 -2.29 -30.50
CA GLY A 7 2.93 -3.71 -30.63
C GLY A 7 4.35 -3.93 -31.09
N GLU A 8 5.12 -4.65 -30.28
CA GLU A 8 6.48 -5.03 -30.63
C GLU A 8 6.49 -6.29 -31.51
N ARG A 9 7.23 -6.22 -32.63
CA ARG A 9 7.40 -7.38 -33.53
C ARG A 9 8.67 -8.14 -33.19
N SER A 10 8.59 -9.47 -33.05
CA SER A 10 9.75 -10.34 -32.88
C SER A 10 9.62 -11.56 -33.78
N ARG A 11 10.73 -11.97 -34.40
CA ARG A 11 10.82 -13.27 -35.10
C ARG A 11 11.09 -14.42 -34.14
N ASN A 12 11.53 -14.13 -32.91
CA ASN A 12 11.66 -15.13 -31.85
C ASN A 12 10.32 -15.30 -31.14
N PRO A 13 9.70 -16.51 -31.16
CA PRO A 13 8.42 -16.78 -30.51
C PRO A 13 8.48 -16.73 -28.97
N LEU A 14 9.68 -16.83 -28.39
CA LEU A 14 9.90 -16.72 -26.93
C LEU A 14 10.20 -15.29 -26.48
N ALA A 15 10.24 -14.33 -27.40
CA ALA A 15 10.52 -12.95 -27.04
C ALA A 15 9.38 -12.38 -26.18
N ARG A 16 9.75 -11.81 -25.03
CA ARG A 16 8.81 -11.10 -24.17
C ARG A 16 8.49 -9.74 -24.79
N THR A 17 7.54 -9.74 -25.71
CA THR A 17 7.05 -8.55 -26.40
C THR A 17 6.02 -7.80 -25.56
N VAL A 18 5.91 -6.50 -25.81
CA VAL A 18 4.85 -5.67 -25.27
C VAL A 18 3.82 -5.34 -26.35
N GLU A 19 2.55 -5.44 -25.98
CA GLU A 19 1.41 -5.11 -26.83
C GLU A 19 0.37 -4.37 -25.99
N LEU A 20 -0.07 -3.22 -26.50
CA LEU A 20 -1.16 -2.44 -25.93
C LEU A 20 -2.33 -2.46 -26.90
N THR A 21 -3.48 -2.88 -26.41
CA THR A 21 -4.75 -2.79 -27.14
C THR A 21 -5.70 -1.87 -26.38
N GLU A 22 -6.89 -1.70 -26.94
CA GLU A 22 -8.01 -1.02 -26.27
C GLU A 22 -8.52 -1.74 -25.01
N GLU A 23 -8.19 -3.03 -24.82
CA GLU A 23 -8.78 -3.84 -23.73
C GLU A 23 -7.75 -4.26 -22.69
N HIS A 24 -6.49 -4.45 -23.10
CA HIS A 24 -5.45 -4.96 -22.23
C HIS A 24 -4.05 -4.48 -22.61
N LEU A 25 -3.15 -4.60 -21.63
CA LEU A 25 -1.70 -4.54 -21.80
C LEU A 25 -1.13 -5.96 -21.67
N ARG A 26 -0.48 -6.46 -22.72
CA ARG A 26 0.28 -7.71 -22.68
C ARG A 26 1.77 -7.40 -22.56
N ARG A 27 2.45 -8.01 -21.59
CA ARG A 27 3.89 -7.91 -21.37
C ARG A 27 4.48 -9.32 -21.18
N GLY A 28 5.23 -9.79 -22.17
CA GLY A 28 5.69 -11.18 -22.19
C GLY A 28 4.53 -12.17 -22.05
N GLY A 29 4.57 -13.01 -21.01
CA GLY A 29 3.54 -14.02 -20.72
C GLY A 29 2.35 -13.52 -19.90
N ARG A 30 2.28 -12.22 -19.58
CA ARG A 30 1.24 -11.66 -18.72
C ARG A 30 0.34 -10.68 -19.47
N THR A 31 -0.96 -10.82 -19.28
CA THR A 31 -1.99 -9.92 -19.81
C THR A 31 -2.74 -9.25 -18.67
N THR A 32 -2.83 -7.94 -18.68
CA THR A 32 -3.53 -7.13 -17.67
C THR A 32 -4.63 -6.31 -18.34
N PRO A 33 -5.91 -6.51 -17.98
CA PRO A 33 -7.01 -5.66 -18.44
C PRO A 33 -6.76 -4.18 -18.12
N LEU A 34 -7.15 -3.27 -19.01
CA LEU A 34 -7.01 -1.83 -18.75
C LEU A 34 -7.82 -1.36 -17.54
N SER A 35 -8.90 -2.06 -17.19
CA SER A 35 -9.70 -1.80 -15.98
C SER A 35 -8.93 -2.05 -14.68
N GLU A 36 -7.86 -2.85 -14.73
CA GLU A 36 -6.98 -3.07 -13.58
C GLU A 36 -5.82 -2.07 -13.51
N LEU A 37 -5.67 -1.22 -14.54
CA LEU A 37 -4.68 -0.15 -14.55
C LEU A 37 -5.28 1.13 -13.95
N ASN A 38 -4.45 1.88 -13.23
CA ASN A 38 -4.82 3.21 -12.74
C ASN A 38 -4.70 4.23 -13.88
N LEU A 39 -5.63 4.16 -14.83
CA LEU A 39 -5.65 5.05 -15.99
C LEU A 39 -5.81 6.51 -15.57
N GLY A 40 -6.56 6.80 -14.49
CA GLY A 40 -6.73 8.16 -13.99
C GLY A 40 -5.41 8.81 -13.58
N ALA A 41 -4.56 8.09 -12.83
CA ALA A 41 -3.25 8.59 -12.44
C ALA A 41 -2.31 8.79 -13.64
N MET A 42 -2.30 7.86 -14.60
CA MET A 42 -1.45 7.96 -15.79
C MET A 42 -1.92 9.07 -16.74
N ALA A 43 -3.23 9.22 -16.92
CA ALA A 43 -3.82 10.27 -17.76
C ALA A 43 -3.55 11.67 -17.21
N GLU A 44 -3.68 11.84 -15.89
CA GLU A 44 -3.41 13.11 -15.22
C GLU A 44 -1.95 13.54 -15.35
N ALA A 45 -1.01 12.63 -15.06
CA ALA A 45 0.42 12.91 -15.23
C ALA A 45 0.77 13.20 -16.70
N PHE A 46 0.20 12.42 -17.63
CA PHE A 46 0.41 12.58 -19.06
C PHE A 46 -0.02 13.97 -19.56
N GLN A 47 -1.18 14.47 -19.11
CA GLN A 47 -1.65 15.81 -19.48
C GLN A 47 -0.78 16.94 -18.97
N ARG A 48 -0.08 16.75 -17.85
CA ARG A 48 0.93 17.70 -17.36
C ARG A 48 2.27 17.60 -18.10
N GLY A 49 2.42 16.66 -19.03
CA GLY A 49 3.69 16.41 -19.73
C GLY A 49 4.65 15.51 -18.96
N TYR A 50 4.14 14.72 -18.00
CA TYR A 50 4.92 13.81 -17.15
C TYR A 50 4.44 12.36 -17.28
N TRP A 51 5.23 11.45 -16.73
CA TRP A 51 4.87 10.06 -16.54
C TRP A 51 5.10 9.63 -15.10
N VAL A 52 4.07 9.03 -14.50
CA VAL A 52 4.10 8.56 -13.11
C VAL A 52 4.78 7.19 -13.00
N GLY A 53 5.68 7.07 -12.02
CA GLY A 53 6.48 5.90 -11.69
C GLY A 53 6.23 5.37 -10.29
N GLY A 54 7.16 4.57 -9.78
CA GLY A 54 7.08 4.00 -8.44
C GLY A 54 6.96 5.05 -7.34
N GLY A 55 6.02 4.83 -6.40
CA GLY A 55 5.79 5.71 -5.26
C GLY A 55 5.32 7.12 -5.63
N GLY A 56 4.70 7.27 -6.81
CA GLY A 56 4.23 8.56 -7.31
C GLY A 56 5.33 9.49 -7.81
N THR A 57 6.55 8.99 -8.03
CA THR A 57 7.60 9.76 -8.68
C THR A 57 7.21 10.11 -10.11
N GLU A 58 7.69 11.23 -10.64
CA GLU A 58 7.30 11.69 -11.97
C GLU A 58 8.54 12.06 -12.79
N ARG A 59 8.50 11.70 -14.08
CA ARG A 59 9.51 12.12 -15.05
C ARG A 59 8.85 12.83 -16.23
N PRO A 60 9.40 13.96 -16.72
CA PRO A 60 8.92 14.59 -17.95
C PRO A 60 8.92 13.59 -19.11
N LEU A 61 7.89 13.62 -19.95
CA LEU A 61 7.78 12.76 -21.14
C LEU A 61 8.95 12.98 -22.09
N THR A 62 9.49 14.19 -22.16
CA THR A 62 10.67 14.56 -22.97
C THR A 62 11.96 13.88 -22.53
N ARG A 63 12.02 13.31 -21.32
CA ARG A 63 13.16 12.54 -20.83
C ARG A 63 13.06 11.05 -21.13
N LEU A 64 11.94 10.57 -21.69
CA LEU A 64 11.80 9.18 -22.09
C LEU A 64 12.56 8.94 -23.41
N PRO A 65 13.31 7.83 -23.54
CA PRO A 65 14.06 7.58 -24.76
C PRO A 65 13.13 7.25 -25.93
N ASN A 66 13.48 7.74 -27.12
CA ASN A 66 12.88 7.36 -28.41
C ASN A 66 13.30 5.95 -28.88
N GLY A 67 13.59 5.07 -27.93
CA GLY A 67 14.18 3.76 -28.18
C GLY A 67 13.95 2.86 -26.97
N PRO A 68 14.77 1.81 -26.81
CA PRO A 68 14.59 0.88 -25.71
C PRO A 68 14.67 1.57 -24.35
N GLY A 69 13.71 1.27 -23.48
CA GLY A 69 13.63 1.89 -22.16
C GLY A 69 12.62 1.21 -21.27
N VAL A 70 12.43 1.80 -20.08
CA VAL A 70 11.46 1.35 -19.08
C VAL A 70 10.38 2.41 -18.94
N VAL A 71 9.12 1.98 -19.00
CA VAL A 71 7.95 2.81 -18.70
C VAL A 71 7.18 2.12 -17.57
N PRO A 72 7.13 2.70 -16.37
CA PRO A 72 6.33 2.16 -15.28
C PRO A 72 4.84 2.16 -15.62
N VAL A 73 4.12 1.12 -15.22
CA VAL A 73 2.66 1.05 -15.35
C VAL A 73 2.07 0.83 -13.96
N THR A 74 1.12 1.69 -13.60
CA THR A 74 0.47 1.68 -12.28
C THR A 74 -0.88 0.98 -12.34
N ARG A 75 -1.11 0.05 -11.43
CA ARG A 75 -2.39 -0.67 -11.25
C ARG A 75 -3.32 0.09 -10.32
N VAL A 76 -4.62 -0.23 -10.34
CA VAL A 76 -5.63 0.38 -9.45
C VAL A 76 -5.34 0.19 -7.96
N THR A 77 -4.50 -0.79 -7.62
CA THR A 77 -3.95 -1.04 -6.29
C THR A 77 -2.94 0.00 -5.83
N GLY A 78 -2.45 0.84 -6.74
CA GLY A 78 -1.31 1.74 -6.52
C GLY A 78 0.04 1.06 -6.72
N THR A 79 0.05 -0.24 -7.07
CA THR A 79 1.28 -0.93 -7.44
C THR A 79 1.80 -0.40 -8.77
N SER A 80 3.07 0.03 -8.81
CA SER A 80 3.75 0.40 -10.06
C SER A 80 4.73 -0.69 -10.45
N THR A 81 4.72 -1.12 -11.71
CA THR A 81 5.67 -2.12 -12.22
C THR A 81 6.38 -1.62 -13.47
N PRO A 82 7.71 -1.77 -13.58
CA PRO A 82 8.45 -1.40 -14.78
C PRO A 82 8.06 -2.29 -15.97
N VAL A 83 7.75 -1.66 -17.11
CA VAL A 83 7.55 -2.34 -18.39
C VAL A 83 8.72 -1.99 -19.30
N LYS A 84 9.52 -3.01 -19.65
CA LYS A 84 10.60 -2.86 -20.63
C LYS A 84 9.99 -2.85 -22.03
N VAL A 85 10.23 -1.79 -22.77
CA VAL A 85 9.70 -1.57 -24.12
C VAL A 85 10.80 -1.15 -25.07
N ARG A 86 10.63 -1.43 -26.36
CA ARG A 86 11.58 -1.07 -27.42
C ARG A 86 11.49 0.39 -27.85
N GLN A 87 10.38 1.04 -27.54
CA GLN A 87 10.10 2.44 -27.89
C GLN A 87 9.39 3.10 -26.71
N ALA A 88 10.15 3.59 -25.73
CA ALA A 88 9.61 4.06 -24.46
C ALA A 88 8.75 5.33 -24.61
N ALA A 89 9.23 6.33 -25.33
CA ALA A 89 8.48 7.55 -25.59
C ALA A 89 7.16 7.26 -26.32
N GLU A 90 7.20 6.42 -27.37
CA GLU A 90 5.99 6.03 -28.12
C GLU A 90 5.00 5.26 -27.25
N PHE A 91 5.47 4.25 -26.50
CA PHE A 91 4.61 3.46 -25.63
C PHE A 91 3.91 4.32 -24.58
N ALA A 92 4.65 5.19 -23.88
CA ALA A 92 4.09 6.09 -22.88
C ALA A 92 3.06 7.05 -23.51
N HIS A 93 3.34 7.57 -24.70
CA HIS A 93 2.41 8.44 -25.42
C HIS A 93 1.12 7.71 -25.79
N ARG A 94 1.22 6.51 -26.39
CA ARG A 94 0.04 5.71 -26.78
C ARG A 94 -0.80 5.30 -25.58
N LEU A 95 -0.17 4.90 -24.46
CA LEU A 95 -0.88 4.57 -23.23
C LEU A 95 -1.51 5.81 -22.59
N GLY A 96 -0.82 6.95 -22.59
CA GLY A 96 -1.34 8.22 -22.08
C GLY A 96 -2.56 8.71 -22.86
N GLU A 97 -2.49 8.75 -24.19
CA GLU A 97 -3.63 9.09 -25.07
C GLU A 97 -4.84 8.17 -24.81
N LEU A 98 -4.56 6.86 -24.68
CA LEU A 98 -5.59 5.86 -24.39
C LEU A 98 -6.20 6.07 -23.00
N ALA A 99 -5.38 6.31 -21.98
CA ALA A 99 -5.83 6.56 -20.62
C ALA A 99 -6.74 7.80 -20.57
N VAL A 100 -6.37 8.90 -21.23
CA VAL A 100 -7.21 10.10 -21.33
C VAL A 100 -8.57 9.78 -21.95
N ARG A 101 -8.60 9.06 -23.09
CA ARG A 101 -9.87 8.66 -23.74
C ARG A 101 -10.73 7.78 -22.82
N ARG A 102 -10.12 6.79 -22.18
CA ARG A 102 -10.80 5.82 -21.29
C ARG A 102 -11.31 6.46 -20.01
N CYS A 103 -10.67 7.53 -19.55
CA CYS A 103 -11.17 8.35 -18.47
C CYS A 103 -12.31 9.29 -18.88
N GLY A 104 -12.75 9.33 -20.14
CA GLY A 104 -13.82 10.24 -20.59
C GLY A 104 -13.31 11.57 -21.18
N GLY A 105 -12.01 11.66 -21.49
CA GLY A 105 -11.39 12.83 -22.12
C GLY A 105 -10.80 13.84 -21.13
N PRO A 106 -10.25 14.96 -21.63
CA PRO A 106 -9.45 15.86 -20.80
C PRO A 106 -10.18 16.52 -19.63
N ALA A 107 -11.44 16.92 -19.83
CA ALA A 107 -12.25 17.53 -18.78
C ALA A 107 -12.48 16.57 -17.59
N GLN A 108 -12.73 15.28 -17.88
CA GLN A 108 -12.93 14.30 -16.82
C GLN A 108 -11.63 13.99 -16.07
N VAL A 109 -10.48 14.00 -16.75
CA VAL A 109 -9.16 13.88 -16.11
C VAL A 109 -8.88 15.09 -15.20
N ALA A 110 -9.21 16.31 -15.63
CA ALA A 110 -9.10 17.50 -14.80
C ALA A 110 -10.00 17.41 -13.55
N ALA A 111 -11.24 16.94 -13.69
CA ALA A 111 -12.14 16.73 -12.55
C ALA A 111 -11.59 15.69 -11.55
N LEU A 112 -10.95 14.62 -12.03
CA LEU A 112 -10.25 13.66 -11.17
C LEU A 112 -9.08 14.32 -10.43
N ALA A 113 -8.31 15.17 -11.12
CA ALA A 113 -7.20 15.91 -10.51
C ALA A 113 -7.69 16.89 -9.43
N ASP A 114 -8.79 17.60 -9.68
CA ASP A 114 -9.40 18.52 -8.72
C ASP A 114 -9.91 17.78 -7.48
N ARG A 115 -10.55 16.63 -7.67
CA ARG A 115 -10.96 15.75 -6.56
C ARG A 115 -9.76 15.29 -5.75
N ALA A 116 -8.69 14.82 -6.41
CA ALA A 116 -7.48 14.39 -5.72
C ALA A 116 -6.82 15.52 -4.91
N ARG A 117 -6.85 16.75 -5.44
CA ARG A 117 -6.36 17.94 -4.76
C ARG A 117 -7.21 18.29 -3.54
N ALA A 118 -8.53 18.24 -3.67
CA ALA A 118 -9.47 18.49 -2.56
C ALA A 118 -9.33 17.43 -1.45
N GLU A 119 -9.14 16.16 -1.81
CA GLU A 119 -8.87 15.07 -0.87
C GLU A 119 -7.46 15.20 -0.23
N GLY A 120 -6.54 15.89 -0.90
CA GLY A 120 -5.12 15.91 -0.56
C GLY A 120 -4.43 14.56 -0.78
N VAL A 121 -5.02 13.69 -1.61
CA VAL A 121 -4.56 12.32 -1.88
C VAL A 121 -4.25 12.18 -3.38
N PRO A 122 -3.00 11.88 -3.78
CA PRO A 122 -2.66 11.67 -5.19
C PRO A 122 -3.48 10.54 -5.84
N LEU A 123 -3.80 10.65 -7.14
CA LEU A 123 -4.60 9.66 -7.87
C LEU A 123 -3.96 8.27 -7.92
N TRP A 124 -2.64 8.18 -7.84
CA TRP A 124 -1.93 6.90 -7.90
C TRP A 124 -2.14 6.04 -6.64
N ILE A 125 -2.52 6.63 -5.51
CA ILE A 125 -2.83 5.89 -4.27
C ILE A 125 -4.26 5.35 -4.35
N ALA A 126 -4.43 4.04 -4.10
CA ALA A 126 -5.74 3.41 -4.11
C ALA A 126 -6.65 3.98 -3.00
N ARG A 127 -7.92 4.24 -3.35
CA ARG A 127 -8.99 4.49 -2.38
C ARG A 127 -9.78 3.21 -2.15
N ARG A 128 -9.96 2.84 -0.89
CA ARG A 128 -10.87 1.77 -0.44
C ARG A 128 -11.98 2.39 0.39
N TYR A 129 -13.15 1.75 0.39
CA TYR A 129 -14.34 2.27 1.05
C TYR A 129 -14.88 1.27 2.06
N ALA A 130 -15.40 1.77 3.18
CA ALA A 130 -16.14 1.02 4.17
C ALA A 130 -17.41 1.77 4.55
N ALA A 131 -18.42 1.06 5.03
CA ALA A 131 -19.61 1.70 5.60
C ALA A 131 -19.26 2.34 6.95
N GLY A 132 -19.75 3.55 7.18
CA GLY A 132 -19.70 4.23 8.47
C GLY A 132 -21.09 4.75 8.86
N PRO A 133 -21.28 5.14 10.13
CA PRO A 133 -22.59 5.58 10.66
C PRO A 133 -23.14 6.83 9.97
N ALA A 134 -22.27 7.70 9.43
CA ALA A 134 -22.66 8.92 8.72
C ALA A 134 -22.50 8.83 7.19
N GLY A 135 -22.23 7.63 6.66
CA GLY A 135 -21.94 7.40 5.25
C GLY A 135 -20.58 6.74 5.03
N PRO A 136 -20.14 6.58 3.76
CA PRO A 136 -18.94 5.83 3.44
C PRO A 136 -17.66 6.50 3.98
N VAL A 137 -16.84 5.71 4.67
CA VAL A 137 -15.48 6.09 5.07
C VAL A 137 -14.52 5.67 3.97
N THR A 138 -13.71 6.62 3.50
CA THR A 138 -12.69 6.39 2.48
C THR A 138 -11.33 6.26 3.15
N VAL A 139 -10.55 5.27 2.72
CA VAL A 139 -9.23 4.93 3.24
C VAL A 139 -8.23 4.85 2.09
N ALA A 140 -7.16 5.65 2.17
CA ALA A 140 -6.02 5.58 1.27
C ALA A 140 -4.74 5.32 2.07
N VAL A 141 -3.96 4.32 1.65
CA VAL A 141 -2.76 3.90 2.37
C VAL A 141 -1.63 3.64 1.38
N ASP A 142 -0.47 4.20 1.68
CA ASP A 142 0.79 3.75 1.13
C ASP A 142 1.75 3.41 2.28
N ARG A 143 2.04 2.12 2.44
CA ARG A 143 2.83 1.63 3.57
C ARG A 143 4.31 1.99 3.46
N ARG A 144 4.84 2.05 2.23
CA ARG A 144 6.25 2.32 1.98
C ARG A 144 6.59 3.79 2.16
N LEU A 145 5.65 4.69 1.92
CA LEU A 145 5.69 6.10 2.29
C LEU A 145 5.28 6.34 3.75
N VAL A 146 4.74 5.33 4.44
CA VAL A 146 4.17 5.48 5.79
C VAL A 146 3.12 6.58 5.78
N ARG A 147 2.16 6.42 4.87
CA ARG A 147 1.11 7.39 4.59
C ARG A 147 -0.25 6.72 4.75
N VAL A 148 -1.09 7.31 5.58
CA VAL A 148 -2.50 6.93 5.75
C VAL A 148 -3.33 8.20 5.69
N ASP A 149 -4.39 8.17 4.89
CA ASP A 149 -5.41 9.21 4.83
C ASP A 149 -6.78 8.52 4.99
N VAL A 150 -7.56 8.97 5.96
CA VAL A 150 -8.92 8.46 6.19
C VAL A 150 -9.86 9.66 6.35
N TRP A 151 -10.96 9.64 5.61
CA TRP A 151 -11.98 10.68 5.66
C TRP A 151 -13.37 10.12 5.41
N GLY A 152 -14.39 10.83 5.87
CA GLY A 152 -15.79 10.50 5.68
C GLY A 152 -16.67 11.72 5.91
N PRO A 153 -17.98 11.62 5.64
CA PRO A 153 -18.90 12.73 5.87
C PRO A 153 -18.87 13.19 7.33
N HIS A 154 -18.93 14.50 7.55
CA HIS A 154 -19.06 15.14 8.87
C HIS A 154 -17.90 14.87 9.86
N ALA A 155 -16.76 14.34 9.40
CA ALA A 155 -15.55 14.15 10.20
C ALA A 155 -14.37 14.90 9.56
N PRO A 156 -13.46 15.48 10.36
CA PRO A 156 -12.18 15.95 9.85
C PRO A 156 -11.36 14.77 9.29
N VAL A 157 -10.54 15.04 8.26
CA VAL A 157 -9.60 14.04 7.74
C VAL A 157 -8.60 13.66 8.83
N VAL A 158 -8.33 12.37 8.97
CA VAL A 158 -7.28 11.86 9.86
C VAL A 158 -6.14 11.33 9.02
N ARG A 159 -4.93 11.80 9.31
CA ARG A 159 -3.73 11.47 8.54
C ARG A 159 -2.66 10.91 9.43
N ILE A 160 -1.95 9.89 8.94
CA ILE A 160 -0.65 9.47 9.49
C ILE A 160 0.41 9.71 8.44
N ARG A 161 1.52 10.29 8.86
CA ARG A 161 2.74 10.49 8.07
C ARG A 161 3.95 10.05 8.89
N ALA A 162 5.05 9.68 8.23
CA ALA A 162 6.36 9.58 8.86
C ALA A 162 7.40 10.34 8.03
N PRO A 163 7.49 11.68 8.17
CA PRO A 163 8.37 12.49 7.34
C PRO A 163 9.86 12.10 7.48
N ARG A 164 10.24 11.57 8.66
CA ARG A 164 11.59 11.06 8.94
C ARG A 164 11.72 9.54 8.83
N GLY A 165 10.67 8.85 8.38
CA GLY A 165 10.56 7.40 8.38
C GLY A 165 10.06 6.82 9.71
N PHE A 166 9.51 5.61 9.64
CA PHE A 166 9.06 4.83 10.81
C PHE A 166 10.20 3.92 11.32
N HIS A 167 10.39 3.93 12.63
CA HIS A 167 11.46 3.19 13.31
C HIS A 167 10.90 2.41 14.51
N SER A 168 10.60 1.13 14.33
CA SER A 168 9.96 0.28 15.36
C SER A 168 10.71 0.27 16.70
N GLY A 169 12.06 0.27 16.66
CA GLY A 169 12.92 0.27 17.84
C GLY A 169 13.30 1.66 18.39
N ALA A 170 12.79 2.76 17.84
CA ALA A 170 13.13 4.09 18.34
C ALA A 170 12.64 4.29 19.79
N PRO A 171 13.34 5.05 20.64
CA PRO A 171 12.90 5.30 22.02
C PRO A 171 11.66 6.21 22.10
N GLU A 172 11.46 7.08 21.10
CA GLU A 172 10.29 7.96 20.98
C GLU A 172 8.97 7.16 21.04
N PRO A 173 7.93 7.64 21.73
CA PRO A 173 6.65 6.93 21.84
C PRO A 173 5.92 6.69 20.50
N SER A 174 5.97 7.64 19.57
CA SER A 174 5.28 7.55 18.26
C SER A 174 6.11 6.83 17.19
N LYS A 175 7.38 6.52 17.47
CA LYS A 175 8.29 5.80 16.54
C LYS A 175 8.47 6.52 15.19
N GLY A 176 8.40 7.84 15.17
CA GLY A 176 8.49 8.69 13.97
C GLY A 176 7.16 8.93 13.26
N LEU A 177 6.04 8.40 13.77
CA LEU A 177 4.71 8.64 13.23
C LEU A 177 4.15 9.98 13.73
N LEU A 178 3.58 10.74 12.80
CA LEU A 178 2.84 11.97 13.05
C LEU A 178 1.37 11.71 12.69
N LEU A 179 0.48 11.84 13.66
CA LEU A 179 -0.96 11.75 13.44
C LEU A 179 -1.57 13.16 13.49
N THR A 180 -2.36 13.52 12.48
CA THR A 180 -3.14 14.76 12.47
C THR A 180 -4.63 14.49 12.29
N VAL A 181 -5.46 15.29 12.94
CA VAL A 181 -6.92 15.27 12.80
C VAL A 181 -7.35 16.67 12.37
N GLY A 182 -7.76 16.82 11.11
CA GLY A 182 -7.81 18.11 10.44
C GLY A 182 -6.42 18.76 10.49
N ASP A 183 -6.35 19.95 11.07
CA ASP A 183 -5.11 20.72 11.23
C ASP A 183 -4.43 20.50 12.60
N VAL A 184 -5.00 19.66 13.46
CA VAL A 184 -4.48 19.42 14.82
C VAL A 184 -3.55 18.22 14.83
N THR A 185 -2.31 18.42 15.26
CA THR A 185 -1.39 17.31 15.55
C THR A 185 -1.80 16.64 16.87
N ALA A 186 -1.99 15.32 16.82
CA ALA A 186 -2.37 14.51 17.97
C ALA A 186 -1.16 13.72 18.50
N PRO A 187 -0.81 13.83 19.80
CA PRO A 187 0.13 12.92 20.43
C PRO A 187 -0.29 11.46 20.23
N LEU A 188 0.63 10.67 19.69
CA LEU A 188 0.47 9.25 19.42
C LEU A 188 1.51 8.46 20.23
N VAL A 189 1.07 7.45 20.97
CA VAL A 189 1.94 6.60 21.79
C VAL A 189 1.66 5.13 21.50
N LEU A 190 2.70 4.40 21.10
CA LEU A 190 2.64 2.96 20.89
C LEU A 190 3.29 2.25 22.06
N THR A 191 2.51 1.46 22.81
CA THR A 191 2.99 0.69 23.96
C THR A 191 2.88 -0.80 23.65
N LYS A 192 4.03 -1.45 23.41
CA LYS A 192 4.11 -2.91 23.35
C LYS A 192 4.63 -3.48 24.67
N ARG A 193 3.96 -4.49 25.20
CA ARG A 193 4.34 -5.21 26.43
C ARG A 193 4.35 -6.71 26.18
N LEU A 194 5.19 -7.45 26.91
CA LEU A 194 5.20 -8.92 26.91
C LEU A 194 3.81 -9.48 27.27
N ARG A 195 3.18 -8.93 28.31
CA ARG A 195 1.78 -9.18 28.60
C ARG A 195 0.91 -8.44 27.58
N LYS A 196 0.48 -9.16 26.53
CA LYS A 196 -0.28 -8.63 25.38
C LYS A 196 -1.50 -7.79 25.77
N SER A 197 -2.22 -8.15 26.84
CA SER A 197 -3.38 -7.38 27.34
C SER A 197 -3.04 -6.01 27.95
N LYS A 198 -1.75 -5.71 28.17
CA LYS A 198 -1.25 -4.41 28.61
C LYS A 198 -0.62 -3.60 27.47
N SER A 199 -0.69 -4.08 26.23
CA SER A 199 -0.27 -3.32 25.06
C SER A 199 -1.39 -2.41 24.59
N SER A 200 -1.06 -1.21 24.12
CA SER A 200 -2.02 -0.22 23.66
C SER A 200 -1.45 0.67 22.56
N VAL A 201 -2.35 1.31 21.82
CA VAL A 201 -2.04 2.47 21.02
C VAL A 201 -2.94 3.61 21.46
N ASP A 202 -2.36 4.74 21.79
CA ASP A 202 -3.04 5.87 22.42
C ASP A 202 -2.93 7.11 21.54
N VAL A 203 -4.05 7.80 21.32
CA VAL A 203 -4.12 9.08 20.62
C VAL A 203 -4.92 10.07 21.46
N ARG A 204 -4.33 11.23 21.75
CA ARG A 204 -4.99 12.27 22.55
C ARG A 204 -5.24 13.51 21.72
N LEU A 205 -6.47 14.03 21.78
CA LEU A 205 -6.85 15.34 21.26
C LEU A 205 -7.49 16.16 22.40
N PRO A 206 -7.62 17.49 22.24
CA PRO A 206 -8.38 18.29 23.19
C PRO A 206 -9.82 17.80 23.42
N GLY A 207 -10.45 17.18 22.42
CA GLY A 207 -11.84 16.70 22.47
C GLY A 207 -12.05 15.20 22.73
N GLY A 208 -11.00 14.46 23.09
CA GLY A 208 -11.11 13.03 23.42
C GLY A 208 -9.79 12.27 23.46
N HIS A 209 -9.80 11.12 24.12
CA HIS A 209 -8.68 10.18 24.16
C HIS A 209 -9.08 8.83 23.59
N TRP A 210 -8.50 8.45 22.46
CA TRP A 210 -8.70 7.15 21.83
C TRP A 210 -7.63 6.16 22.25
N VAL A 211 -8.05 4.95 22.63
CA VAL A 211 -7.16 3.86 23.04
C VAL A 211 -7.55 2.58 22.33
N LEU A 212 -6.60 1.98 21.61
CA LEU A 212 -6.75 0.63 21.07
C LEU A 212 -6.26 -0.37 22.12
N ARG A 213 -7.16 -1.27 22.57
CA ARG A 213 -6.83 -2.34 23.50
C ARG A 213 -7.20 -3.70 22.93
N ARG A 214 -6.38 -4.70 23.23
CA ARG A 214 -6.63 -6.09 22.83
C ARG A 214 -7.92 -6.61 23.47
N GLU A 215 -8.78 -7.21 22.65
CA GLU A 215 -9.91 -8.03 23.10
C GLU A 215 -9.53 -9.51 23.02
N SER A 216 -9.17 -9.99 21.83
CA SER A 216 -8.82 -11.38 21.57
C SER A 216 -7.46 -11.50 20.86
N GLY A 217 -7.09 -12.70 20.41
CA GLY A 217 -5.88 -12.90 19.60
C GLY A 217 -5.93 -12.18 18.26
N THR A 218 -7.13 -11.89 17.74
CA THR A 218 -7.38 -11.34 16.40
C THR A 218 -8.18 -10.05 16.40
N SER A 219 -8.65 -9.57 17.55
CA SER A 219 -9.48 -8.36 17.63
C SER A 219 -9.05 -7.41 18.74
N SER A 220 -9.37 -6.13 18.56
CA SER A 220 -9.10 -5.05 19.51
C SER A 220 -10.30 -4.12 19.59
N TRP A 221 -10.62 -3.67 20.81
CA TRP A 221 -11.55 -2.57 21.02
C TRP A 221 -10.83 -1.25 20.81
N LEU A 222 -11.44 -0.35 20.05
CA LEU A 222 -11.16 1.08 20.14
C LEU A 222 -12.09 1.67 21.18
N LEU A 223 -11.49 2.33 22.16
CA LEU A 223 -12.19 3.07 23.20
C LEU A 223 -11.99 4.57 22.98
N ARG A 224 -13.00 5.39 23.29
CA ARG A 224 -12.88 6.83 23.48
C ARG A 224 -13.27 7.15 24.92
N ASP A 225 -12.36 7.76 25.67
CA ASP A 225 -12.58 8.13 27.07
C ASP A 225 -13.11 6.92 27.90
N GLU A 226 -12.48 5.75 27.72
CA GLU A 226 -12.84 4.44 28.30
C GLU A 226 -14.17 3.82 27.84
N ARG A 227 -14.95 4.49 26.98
CA ARG A 227 -16.14 3.91 26.34
C ARG A 227 -15.78 3.19 25.04
N ARG A 228 -16.31 1.98 24.82
CA ARG A 228 -16.16 1.26 23.54
C ARG A 228 -16.85 2.02 22.40
N VAL A 229 -16.12 2.27 21.32
CA VAL A 229 -16.66 2.96 20.13
C VAL A 229 -16.59 2.12 18.86
N ALA A 230 -15.67 1.15 18.79
CA ALA A 230 -15.65 0.17 17.71
C ALA A 230 -14.88 -1.11 18.08
N LEU A 231 -15.31 -2.25 17.52
CA LEU A 231 -14.53 -3.50 17.52
C LEU A 231 -13.82 -3.65 16.17
N LEU A 232 -12.49 -3.78 16.22
CA LEU A 232 -11.63 -3.92 15.04
C LEU A 232 -11.14 -5.36 14.96
N THR A 233 -11.38 -6.02 13.84
CA THR A 233 -11.00 -7.43 13.66
C THR A 233 -9.96 -7.57 12.55
N ARG A 234 -8.95 -8.40 12.82
CA ARG A 234 -7.98 -8.82 11.80
C ARG A 234 -8.71 -9.71 10.77
N PRO A 235 -8.68 -9.37 9.48
CA PRO A 235 -9.27 -10.20 8.46
C PRO A 235 -8.49 -11.51 8.29
N PRO A 236 -9.13 -12.50 7.68
CA PRO A 236 -8.51 -13.79 7.45
C PRO A 236 -7.26 -13.66 6.57
N ARG A 237 -6.29 -14.57 6.76
CA ARG A 237 -5.05 -14.62 5.96
C ARG A 237 -5.29 -14.80 4.47
N ARG A 238 -6.37 -15.50 4.09
CA ARG A 238 -6.83 -15.65 2.71
C ARG A 238 -8.17 -14.95 2.60
N GLN A 239 -8.17 -13.80 1.95
CA GLN A 239 -9.38 -13.06 1.64
C GLN A 239 -9.87 -13.50 0.26
N VAL A 240 -11.16 -13.74 0.15
CA VAL A 240 -11.82 -13.96 -1.13
C VAL A 240 -12.23 -12.60 -1.65
N LEU A 241 -11.77 -12.23 -2.84
CA LEU A 241 -12.22 -11.02 -3.52
C LEU A 241 -13.58 -11.28 -4.17
N ASP A 242 -14.43 -10.26 -4.15
CA ASP A 242 -15.64 -10.26 -4.97
C ASP A 242 -15.25 -10.36 -6.46
N PRO A 243 -16.05 -11.02 -7.30
CA PRO A 243 -15.79 -11.10 -8.74
C PRO A 243 -15.53 -9.72 -9.36
N GLY A 244 -14.36 -9.54 -9.98
CA GLY A 244 -13.95 -8.28 -10.60
C GLY A 244 -13.34 -7.25 -9.65
N ALA A 245 -13.30 -7.52 -8.34
CA ALA A 245 -12.53 -6.69 -7.41
C ALA A 245 -11.03 -6.96 -7.58
N VAL A 246 -10.24 -5.89 -7.54
CA VAL A 246 -8.76 -5.96 -7.59
C VAL A 246 -8.14 -5.58 -6.23
N LEU A 247 -8.88 -4.84 -5.40
CA LEU A 247 -8.45 -4.36 -4.09
C LEU A 247 -8.92 -5.30 -2.99
N LEU A 248 -7.99 -5.68 -2.10
CA LEU A 248 -8.29 -6.40 -0.88
C LEU A 248 -9.17 -5.57 0.07
N PRO A 249 -10.21 -6.19 0.68
CA PRO A 249 -11.11 -5.51 1.58
C PRO A 249 -10.39 -4.90 2.79
N LEU A 250 -11.02 -3.90 3.38
CA LEU A 250 -10.57 -3.31 4.64
C LEU A 250 -10.81 -4.27 5.82
N ALA A 251 -10.19 -3.95 6.97
CA ALA A 251 -10.52 -4.63 8.22
C ALA A 251 -12.02 -4.58 8.48
N PRO A 252 -12.65 -5.67 8.95
CA PRO A 252 -13.96 -5.58 9.56
C PRO A 252 -13.90 -4.63 10.77
N VAL A 253 -14.73 -3.60 10.73
CA VAL A 253 -14.94 -2.64 11.82
C VAL A 253 -16.43 -2.67 12.18
N HIS A 254 -16.74 -2.99 13.42
CA HIS A 254 -18.09 -2.90 13.96
C HIS A 254 -18.20 -1.63 14.81
N HIS A 255 -19.04 -0.68 14.39
CA HIS A 255 -19.20 0.61 15.07
C HIS A 255 -20.23 0.50 16.21
N GLU A 256 -19.86 0.96 17.40
CA GLU A 256 -20.73 1.10 18.58
C GLU A 256 -21.13 2.57 18.81
N SER A 257 -20.38 3.49 18.20
CA SER A 257 -20.63 4.93 18.23
C SER A 257 -21.21 5.40 16.90
N ALA A 258 -22.15 6.34 16.96
CA ALA A 258 -22.65 7.05 15.79
C ALA A 258 -21.81 8.29 15.42
N ASP A 259 -20.80 8.64 16.24
CA ASP A 259 -19.92 9.78 15.98
C ASP A 259 -19.07 9.52 14.71
N PRO A 260 -19.15 10.40 13.70
CA PRO A 260 -18.35 10.28 12.48
C PRO A 260 -16.83 10.22 12.72
N LEU A 261 -16.32 10.96 13.72
CA LEU A 261 -14.89 10.96 14.04
C LEU A 261 -14.46 9.61 14.63
N ASP A 262 -15.28 8.98 15.47
CA ASP A 262 -14.98 7.65 16.00
C ASP A 262 -14.88 6.61 14.88
N ALA A 263 -15.74 6.72 13.86
CA ALA A 263 -15.69 5.85 12.70
C ALA A 263 -14.41 6.04 11.87
N VAL A 264 -14.04 7.29 11.57
CA VAL A 264 -12.78 7.60 10.88
C VAL A 264 -11.58 7.10 11.69
N MET A 265 -11.56 7.36 13.00
CA MET A 265 -10.50 6.88 13.89
C MET A 265 -10.43 5.35 13.91
N ALA A 266 -11.56 4.63 13.97
CA ALA A 266 -11.57 3.17 13.89
C ALA A 266 -10.90 2.65 12.61
N HIS A 267 -11.15 3.29 11.46
CA HIS A 267 -10.50 2.92 10.21
C HIS A 267 -9.01 3.29 10.17
N VAL A 268 -8.60 4.43 10.74
CA VAL A 268 -7.18 4.78 10.89
C VAL A 268 -6.44 3.74 11.70
N PHE A 269 -6.98 3.37 12.86
CA PHE A 269 -6.36 2.40 13.73
C PHE A 269 -6.31 1.00 13.10
N SER A 270 -7.37 0.61 12.39
CA SER A 270 -7.46 -0.71 11.77
C SER A 270 -6.45 -0.90 10.63
N VAL A 271 -6.05 0.16 9.91
CA VAL A 271 -5.07 0.05 8.82
C VAL A 271 -3.63 0.36 9.24
N ALA A 272 -3.44 1.16 10.29
CA ALA A 272 -2.11 1.62 10.68
C ALA A 272 -1.47 0.78 11.80
N PHE A 273 -2.25 0.14 12.67
CA PHE A 273 -1.74 -0.53 13.88
C PHE A 273 -2.13 -2.00 13.94
N GLY A 274 -1.31 -2.78 14.66
CA GLY A 274 -1.55 -4.20 14.90
C GLY A 274 -2.83 -4.43 15.69
N LEU A 275 -3.55 -5.51 15.38
CA LEU A 275 -4.80 -5.89 16.03
C LEU A 275 -4.64 -7.22 16.79
N GLY A 276 -5.35 -7.35 17.90
CA GLY A 276 -5.28 -8.51 18.77
C GLY A 276 -3.90 -8.65 19.43
N ASP A 277 -3.23 -9.78 19.19
CA ASP A 277 -1.92 -10.07 19.77
C ASP A 277 -0.80 -9.12 19.31
N THR A 278 -1.00 -8.39 18.22
CA THR A 278 -0.05 -7.39 17.70
C THR A 278 -0.40 -5.95 18.09
N THR A 279 -1.42 -5.74 18.92
CA THR A 279 -1.72 -4.42 19.51
C THR A 279 -0.46 -3.80 20.13
N GLY A 280 -0.28 -2.49 19.94
CA GLY A 280 0.91 -1.74 20.36
C GLY A 280 2.02 -1.63 19.31
N LEU A 281 1.85 -2.26 18.13
CA LEU A 281 2.77 -2.15 16.99
C LEU A 281 2.14 -1.33 15.85
N ALA A 282 2.98 -0.67 15.04
CA ALA A 282 2.54 -0.11 13.77
C ALA A 282 2.79 -1.10 12.62
N ARG A 283 1.98 -1.00 11.57
CA ARG A 283 2.00 -1.90 10.41
C ARG A 283 2.77 -1.32 9.24
N PHE A 284 3.82 -0.56 9.53
CA PHE A 284 4.68 0.01 8.50
C PHE A 284 6.02 -0.72 8.47
N PRO A 285 6.61 -0.91 7.29
CA PRO A 285 7.98 -1.42 7.21
C PRO A 285 8.91 -0.46 7.97
N ALA A 286 9.84 -1.03 8.74
CA ALA A 286 10.92 -0.24 9.30
C ALA A 286 11.75 0.31 8.13
N ASN A 287 11.75 1.63 7.99
CA ASN A 287 12.43 2.28 6.87
C ASN A 287 13.82 2.76 7.31
N ARG A 288 14.76 2.82 6.35
CA ARG A 288 16.03 3.55 6.56
C ARG A 288 15.71 5.02 6.80
N LYS A 289 16.45 5.66 7.71
CA LYS A 289 16.35 7.10 7.99
C LYS A 289 16.36 7.88 6.67
N ARG A 290 15.28 8.63 6.41
CA ARG A 290 15.23 9.54 5.26
C ARG A 290 15.85 10.88 5.66
N PRO A 291 16.59 11.56 4.77
CA PRO A 291 17.00 12.94 5.03
C PRO A 291 15.75 13.77 5.34
N ALA A 292 15.83 14.57 6.41
CA ALA A 292 14.69 15.30 6.92
C ALA A 292 14.12 16.20 5.82
N ARG A 293 12.88 15.95 5.43
CA ARG A 293 12.03 16.94 4.78
C ARG A 293 10.91 17.26 5.74
N GLU A 294 10.60 18.55 5.85
CA GLU A 294 9.53 19.05 6.70
C GLU A 294 8.13 18.70 6.16
N SER A 295 8.06 18.08 4.97
CA SER A 295 6.84 17.84 4.19
C SER A 295 6.51 16.35 3.97
N GLU A 296 5.34 16.12 3.36
CA GLU A 296 4.81 14.84 2.85
C GLU A 296 5.91 13.82 2.44
N PRO A 297 5.81 12.55 2.90
CA PRO A 297 6.76 11.52 2.52
C PRO A 297 6.64 11.25 1.02
N ILE A 298 7.69 11.59 0.27
CA ILE A 298 7.78 11.30 -1.16
C ILE A 298 8.83 10.21 -1.43
N ALA A 299 8.62 9.44 -2.49
CA ALA A 299 9.62 8.52 -2.99
C ALA A 299 10.77 9.29 -3.68
N LEU A 300 11.96 8.70 -3.66
CA LEU A 300 13.14 9.23 -4.37
C LEU A 300 13.07 8.84 -5.85
N ASP A 301 13.68 9.63 -6.75
CA ASP A 301 13.67 9.37 -8.20
C ASP A 301 14.23 7.98 -8.59
N GLU A 302 15.11 7.41 -7.77
CA GLU A 302 15.60 6.02 -7.94
C GLU A 302 14.50 4.94 -7.87
N TRP A 303 13.31 5.28 -7.39
CA TRP A 303 12.15 4.39 -7.36
C TRP A 303 11.30 4.47 -8.62
N TRP A 304 11.56 5.42 -9.52
CA TRP A 304 10.70 5.64 -10.69
C TRP A 304 10.56 4.40 -11.56
N ASP A 305 11.67 3.74 -11.90
CA ASP A 305 11.72 2.52 -12.71
C ASP A 305 11.77 1.22 -11.89
N ARG A 306 11.49 1.29 -10.59
CA ARG A 306 11.46 0.13 -9.70
C ARG A 306 10.03 -0.28 -9.39
N THR A 307 9.84 -1.57 -9.13
CA THR A 307 8.54 -2.04 -8.65
C THR A 307 8.22 -1.40 -7.31
N TRP A 308 7.04 -0.79 -7.24
CA TRP A 308 6.47 -0.23 -6.03
C TRP A 308 5.27 -1.07 -5.63
N PHE A 309 5.43 -1.94 -4.66
CA PHE A 309 4.35 -2.82 -4.22
C PHE A 309 3.44 -2.11 -3.22
N SER A 310 2.14 -2.14 -3.50
CA SER A 310 1.12 -1.64 -2.57
C SER A 310 0.77 -2.67 -1.49
N ASN A 311 0.93 -3.95 -1.80
CA ASN A 311 0.37 -5.09 -1.08
C ASN A 311 -1.16 -4.99 -0.88
N LEU A 312 -1.88 -4.34 -1.81
CA LEU A 312 -3.33 -4.13 -1.70
C LEU A 312 -4.16 -4.99 -2.68
N GLY A 313 -3.53 -5.81 -3.51
CA GLY A 313 -4.23 -6.76 -4.40
C GLY A 313 -3.96 -8.22 -4.03
N ASP A 314 -4.68 -9.15 -4.64
CA ASP A 314 -4.51 -10.60 -4.47
C ASP A 314 -3.46 -11.20 -5.41
N SER A 315 -3.01 -10.43 -6.40
CA SER A 315 -2.07 -10.89 -7.41
C SER A 315 -0.62 -10.79 -6.95
N SER A 316 0.23 -11.69 -7.43
CA SER A 316 1.68 -11.62 -7.22
C SER A 316 2.33 -10.33 -7.74
N ASP A 317 1.68 -9.63 -8.67
CA ASP A 317 2.16 -8.32 -9.15
C ASP A 317 1.99 -7.21 -8.10
N ASP A 318 1.06 -7.36 -7.17
CA ASP A 318 0.76 -6.32 -6.16
C ASP A 318 1.54 -6.49 -4.87
N ASN A 319 2.19 -7.64 -4.69
CA ASN A 319 2.71 -8.07 -3.41
C ASN A 319 4.21 -8.32 -3.44
N GLU A 320 4.91 -7.85 -2.41
CA GLU A 320 6.28 -8.25 -2.15
C GLU A 320 6.34 -9.75 -1.79
N PRO A 321 7.48 -10.44 -1.98
CA PRO A 321 7.64 -11.79 -1.47
C PRO A 321 7.35 -11.85 0.04
N GLY A 322 6.38 -12.68 0.44
CA GLY A 322 5.89 -12.74 1.83
C GLY A 322 4.83 -11.69 2.20
N GLY A 323 4.49 -10.78 1.29
CA GLY A 323 3.25 -9.99 1.29
C GLY A 323 2.09 -10.77 0.64
N GLY A 324 0.86 -10.24 0.70
CA GLY A 324 -0.29 -10.90 0.05
C GLY A 324 -1.63 -10.77 0.77
N ASP A 325 -1.62 -10.51 2.07
CA ASP A 325 -2.83 -10.50 2.88
C ASP A 325 -3.51 -9.13 2.94
N GLY A 326 -2.98 -8.10 2.25
CA GLY A 326 -3.46 -6.72 2.42
C GLY A 326 -2.95 -6.08 3.70
N TRP A 327 -2.28 -6.89 4.53
CA TRP A 327 -2.09 -6.66 5.95
C TRP A 327 -0.64 -6.59 6.39
N GLY A 328 0.28 -7.05 5.54
CA GLY A 328 1.74 -7.02 5.66
C GLY A 328 2.24 -7.75 6.90
N SER A 329 3.56 -7.89 7.02
CA SER A 329 4.11 -8.56 8.20
C SER A 329 3.75 -7.79 9.47
N ASP A 330 3.27 -8.52 10.45
CA ASP A 330 2.72 -8.02 11.71
C ASP A 330 3.81 -7.49 12.68
N GLY A 331 4.97 -7.10 12.13
CA GLY A 331 6.15 -6.69 12.89
C GLY A 331 6.61 -7.75 13.89
N GLY A 332 6.37 -9.03 13.60
CA GLY A 332 6.85 -10.11 14.44
C GLY A 332 8.37 -10.14 14.39
N ASP A 333 9.01 -9.88 15.53
CA ASP A 333 10.38 -10.31 15.77
C ASP A 333 10.45 -11.80 15.42
N GLY A 334 11.38 -12.15 14.53
CA GLY A 334 11.71 -13.53 14.24
C GLY A 334 11.99 -14.24 15.56
N GLY A 335 11.15 -15.21 15.90
CA GLY A 335 11.43 -16.06 17.04
C GLY A 335 12.76 -16.77 16.79
N ASP A 336 13.67 -16.62 17.75
CA ASP A 336 14.82 -17.51 17.95
C ASP A 336 14.32 -18.97 17.93
N SER A 337 14.48 -19.65 16.80
CA SER A 337 14.73 -21.08 16.82
C SER A 337 16.22 -21.23 17.06
N GLY A 338 16.57 -21.33 18.34
CA GLY A 338 17.94 -21.45 18.82
C GLY A 338 18.71 -22.57 18.13
N GLY A 339 19.95 -22.23 17.76
CA GLY A 339 20.97 -23.22 17.48
C GLY A 339 21.25 -24.03 18.75
N GLY A 340 21.17 -25.34 18.63
CA GLY A 340 21.78 -26.29 19.55
C GLY A 340 22.95 -26.95 18.84
N ASP A 341 24.15 -26.44 19.07
CA ASP A 341 25.39 -27.18 18.81
C ASP A 341 25.65 -28.16 19.96
N GLY A 342 26.03 -29.38 19.59
CA GLY A 342 26.49 -30.46 20.47
C GLY A 342 26.19 -31.79 19.77
N GLY A 343 27.12 -32.48 19.12
CA GLY A 343 28.53 -32.68 19.46
C GLY A 343 28.68 -34.05 20.13
N GLY A 344 29.27 -35.02 19.43
CA GLY A 344 29.90 -36.19 20.04
C GLY A 344 29.46 -37.57 19.52
N GLY A 345 30.45 -38.29 18.94
CA GLY A 345 30.64 -39.74 19.00
C GLY A 345 29.56 -40.61 18.34
N GLY A 346 29.86 -41.45 17.34
CA GLY A 346 30.96 -42.40 17.32
C GLY A 346 30.37 -43.82 17.32
N ASP A 347 30.79 -44.60 16.32
CA ASP A 347 30.99 -46.05 16.34
C ASP A 347 30.06 -46.94 15.49
N GLY A 348 30.74 -47.67 14.59
CA GLY A 348 30.37 -48.97 14.03
C GLY A 348 29.55 -48.92 12.73
N GLY A 349 29.98 -49.48 11.60
CA GLY A 349 31.05 -50.42 11.30
C GLY A 349 30.62 -51.31 10.12
N GLY A 350 31.58 -51.69 9.29
CA GLY A 350 31.46 -52.72 8.24
C GLY A 350 31.05 -52.16 6.86
N GLY A 351 31.77 -52.40 5.77
CA GLY A 351 32.89 -53.30 5.53
C GLY A 351 32.76 -53.87 4.13
N GLY A 352 33.84 -53.75 3.34
CA GLY A 352 34.16 -54.70 2.29
C GLY A 352 33.82 -54.32 0.84
N GLY A 353 34.87 -54.17 0.03
CA GLY A 353 34.97 -55.02 -1.16
C GLY A 353 35.45 -54.37 -2.45
N GLY A 354 36.76 -54.54 -2.74
CA GLY A 354 37.31 -54.80 -4.09
C GLY A 354 37.53 -53.59 -5.01
N GLY A 355 38.63 -53.47 -5.74
CA GLY A 355 39.74 -54.39 -6.00
C GLY A 355 40.66 -53.73 -7.04
N ASP A 356 41.96 -53.96 -6.84
CA ASP A 356 43.17 -53.76 -7.67
C ASP A 356 43.23 -52.76 -8.82
#